data_AF-A0A387BD89-F1
#
_entry.id   AF-A0A387BD89-F1
#
_cell.length_a   1.000
_cell.length_b   1.000
_cell.length_c   1.000
_cell.angle_alpha   90.00
_cell.angle_beta   90.00
_cell.angle_gamma   90.00
#
_symmetry.space_group_name_H-M   'P 1'
#
loop_
_entity.id
_entity.type
_entity.pdbx_description
1 polymer ?
#
loop_
_entity_poly.entity_id
_entity_poly.type
_entity_poly.pdbx_seq_one_letter_code
_entity_poly.pdbx_strand_id
1 'polypeptide(L)'
;MAEKYEIFEQLGELENTLNATLAQVSNIRQVLDASMTENATLRMELEKLRERLAEFEKKEVKKSQTKDQPNPNLIQIFNEGFHVCHLHYAERLAEGESCLDCLELLYR
;
A
#
# COMPACT_ATOMS: atom_id res chain seq x y z
N MET A 1 14.86 3.71 70.08
CA MET A 1 13.43 3.67 69.69
C MET A 1 13.19 4.46 68.41
N ALA A 2 13.63 5.73 68.33
CA ALA A 2 13.53 6.55 67.11
C ALA A 2 14.27 5.95 65.88
N GLU A 3 15.53 5.54 66.05
CA GLU A 3 16.35 4.92 64.97
C GLU A 3 15.71 3.68 64.34
N LYS A 4 15.04 2.84 65.15
CA LYS A 4 14.35 1.65 64.65
C LYS A 4 13.11 2.04 63.83
N TYR A 5 12.43 3.13 64.21
CA TYR A 5 11.25 3.62 63.50
C TYR A 5 11.63 4.20 62.13
N GLU A 6 12.74 4.93 62.07
CA GLU A 6 13.29 5.49 60.83
C GLU A 6 13.72 4.42 59.82
N ILE A 7 14.34 3.32 60.29
CA ILE A 7 14.66 2.16 59.44
C ILE A 7 13.37 1.50 58.90
N PHE A 8 12.31 1.43 59.71
CA PHE A 8 11.02 0.88 59.28
C PHE A 8 10.34 1.76 58.23
N GLU A 9 10.42 3.09 58.34
CA GLU A 9 9.93 4.01 57.30
C GLU A 9 10.72 3.84 55.99
N GLN A 10 12.05 3.83 56.06
CA GLN A 10 12.90 3.63 54.88
C GLN A 10 12.62 2.29 54.19
N LEU A 11 12.37 1.23 54.95
CA LEU A 11 11.97 -0.07 54.39
C LEU A 11 10.63 0.02 53.67
N GLY A 12 9.63 0.71 54.26
CA GLY A 12 8.33 0.91 53.63
C GLY A 12 8.40 1.74 52.34
N GLU A 13 9.23 2.78 52.31
CA GLU A 13 9.50 3.57 51.10
C GLU A 13 10.15 2.72 50.00
N LEU A 14 11.11 1.87 50.38
CA LEU A 14 11.77 0.95 49.44
C LEU A 14 10.78 -0.06 48.87
N GLU A 15 9.92 -0.64 49.72
CA GLU A 15 8.86 -1.56 49.30
C GLU A 15 7.88 -0.90 48.32
N ASN A 16 7.45 0.34 48.60
CA ASN A 16 6.60 1.11 47.71
C ASN A 16 7.28 1.39 46.36
N THR A 17 8.56 1.73 46.39
CA THR A 17 9.35 1.98 45.18
C THR A 17 9.52 0.70 44.36
N LEU A 18 9.76 -0.44 45.01
CA LEU A 18 9.82 -1.75 44.36
C LEU A 18 8.49 -2.10 43.70
N ASN A 19 7.37 -1.89 44.39
CA ASN A 19 6.05 -2.15 43.82
C ASN A 19 5.75 -1.25 42.63
N ALA A 20 6.11 0.04 42.70
CA ALA A 20 5.93 0.99 41.60
C ALA A 20 6.79 0.62 40.38
N THR A 21 8.05 0.23 40.59
CA THR A 21 8.95 -0.20 39.50
C THR A 21 8.47 -1.51 38.87
N LEU A 22 7.96 -2.45 39.66
CA LEU A 22 7.39 -3.70 39.14
C LEU A 22 6.14 -3.44 38.29
N ALA A 23 5.27 -2.50 38.71
CA ALA A 23 4.14 -2.06 37.92
C ALA A 23 4.58 -1.41 36.59
N GLN A 24 5.63 -0.59 36.60
CA GLN A 24 6.20 -0.01 35.39
C GLN A 24 6.74 -1.07 34.43
N VAL A 25 7.47 -2.08 34.95
CA VAL A 25 7.97 -3.20 34.14
C VAL A 25 6.82 -3.97 33.51
N SER A 26 5.73 -4.21 34.25
CA SER A 26 4.53 -4.86 33.73
C SER A 26 3.91 -4.07 32.57
N ASN A 27 3.78 -2.75 32.73
CA ASN A 27 3.23 -1.88 31.68
C ASN A 27 4.12 -1.88 30.43
N ILE A 28 5.44 -1.78 30.59
CA ILE A 28 6.39 -1.82 29.46
C ILE A 28 6.28 -3.15 28.72
N ARG A 29 6.15 -4.26 29.46
CA ARG A 29 5.95 -5.58 28.84
C ARG A 29 4.69 -5.63 28.00
N GLN A 30 3.56 -5.13 28.51
CA GLN A 30 2.30 -5.09 27.74
C GLN A 30 2.43 -4.28 26.45
N VAL A 31 3.08 -3.11 26.52
CA VAL A 31 3.32 -2.27 25.33
C VAL A 31 4.24 -2.98 24.33
N LEU A 32 5.28 -3.66 24.83
CA LEU A 32 6.19 -4.41 23.97
C LEU A 32 5.48 -5.57 23.27
N ASP A 33 4.67 -6.35 24.00
CA ASP A 33 3.91 -7.46 23.45
C ASP A 33 2.95 -6.93 22.35
N ALA A 34 2.21 -5.86 22.62
CA ALA A 34 1.34 -5.21 21.63
C ALA A 34 2.11 -4.76 20.38
N SER A 35 3.25 -4.08 20.56
CA SER A 35 4.10 -3.62 19.45
C SER A 35 4.67 -4.79 18.63
N MET A 36 5.07 -5.89 19.28
CA MET A 36 5.52 -7.09 18.58
C MET A 36 4.41 -7.71 17.74
N THR A 37 3.18 -7.76 18.26
CA THR A 37 2.04 -8.28 17.49
C THR A 37 1.74 -7.40 16.29
N GLU A 38 1.73 -6.07 16.45
CA GLU A 38 1.52 -5.13 15.36
C GLU A 38 2.61 -5.28 14.29
N ASN A 39 3.88 -5.38 14.72
CA ASN A 39 5.00 -5.58 13.79
C ASN A 39 4.85 -6.88 12.98
N ALA A 40 4.42 -7.98 13.62
CA ALA A 40 4.16 -9.24 12.94
C ALA A 40 3.04 -9.11 11.90
N THR A 41 1.93 -8.43 12.26
CA THR A 41 0.82 -8.18 11.31
C THR A 41 1.27 -7.36 10.11
N LEU A 42 2.01 -6.26 10.35
CA LEU A 42 2.52 -5.40 9.28
C LEU A 42 3.47 -6.15 8.35
N ARG A 43 4.33 -7.04 8.88
CA ARG A 43 5.20 -7.88 8.04
C ARG A 43 4.41 -8.81 7.13
N MET A 44 3.33 -9.41 7.63
CA MET A 44 2.45 -10.27 6.82
C MET A 44 1.72 -9.47 5.72
N GLU A 45 1.23 -8.29 6.05
CA GLU A 45 0.58 -7.41 5.07
C GLU A 45 1.54 -6.95 3.98
N LEU A 46 2.76 -6.57 4.37
CA LEU A 46 3.81 -6.16 3.44
C LEU A 46 4.13 -7.29 2.45
N GLU A 47 4.28 -8.52 2.93
CA GLU A 47 4.54 -9.67 2.06
C GLU A 47 3.40 -9.89 1.06
N LYS A 48 2.15 -9.86 1.53
CA LYS A 48 0.96 -9.99 0.68
C LYS A 48 0.86 -8.87 -0.37
N LEU A 49 1.26 -7.64 -0.01
CA LEU A 49 1.30 -6.52 -0.96
C LEU A 49 2.38 -6.73 -2.02
N ARG A 50 3.56 -7.23 -1.63
CA ARG A 50 4.64 -7.59 -2.58
C ARG A 50 4.21 -8.68 -3.55
N GLU A 51 3.55 -9.73 -3.06
CA GLU A 51 3.02 -10.80 -3.92
C GLU A 51 2.03 -10.24 -4.95
N ARG A 52 1.08 -9.39 -4.52
CA ARG A 52 0.13 -8.74 -5.41
C ARG A 52 0.83 -7.84 -6.43
N LEU A 53 1.81 -7.05 -6.00
CA LEU A 53 2.58 -6.18 -6.90
C LEU A 53 3.28 -7.01 -7.99
N ALA A 54 3.92 -8.12 -7.60
CA ALA A 54 4.57 -9.02 -8.53
C ALA A 54 3.58 -9.67 -9.53
N GLU A 55 2.35 -9.97 -9.09
CA GLU A 55 1.29 -10.41 -10.01
C GLU A 55 0.86 -9.31 -10.99
N PHE A 56 0.75 -8.07 -10.54
CA PHE A 56 0.43 -6.93 -11.40
C PHE A 56 1.53 -6.69 -12.42
N GLU A 57 2.80 -6.70 -12.01
CA GLU A 57 3.95 -6.58 -12.92
C GLU A 57 3.95 -7.70 -13.96
N LYS A 58 3.69 -8.96 -13.56
CA LYS A 58 3.55 -10.07 -14.52
C LYS A 58 2.39 -9.89 -15.49
N LYS A 59 1.27 -9.31 -15.05
CA LYS A 59 0.10 -9.01 -15.91
C LYS A 59 0.37 -7.85 -16.86
N GLU A 60 1.07 -6.81 -16.40
CA GLU A 60 1.51 -5.67 -17.22
C GLU A 60 2.49 -6.14 -18.31
N VAL A 61 3.49 -6.96 -17.97
CA VAL A 61 4.43 -7.53 -18.95
C VAL A 61 3.71 -8.38 -20.00
N LYS A 62 2.72 -9.18 -19.60
CA LYS A 62 1.87 -9.93 -20.55
C LYS A 62 1.02 -9.02 -21.43
N LYS A 63 0.45 -7.94 -20.88
CA LYS A 63 -0.28 -6.93 -21.66
C LYS A 63 0.63 -6.18 -22.64
N SER A 64 1.87 -5.87 -22.28
CA SER A 64 2.82 -5.25 -23.20
C SER A 64 3.26 -6.18 -24.33
N GLN A 65 3.33 -7.49 -24.11
CA GLN A 65 3.59 -8.46 -25.18
C GLN A 65 2.41 -8.64 -26.15
N THR A 66 1.19 -8.30 -25.73
CA THR A 66 0.00 -8.25 -26.62
C THR A 66 -0.23 -6.89 -27.28
N LYS A 67 0.61 -5.87 -27.02
CA LYS A 67 0.46 -4.52 -27.61
C LYS A 67 0.89 -4.43 -29.07
N ASP A 68 1.58 -5.42 -29.62
CA ASP A 68 1.98 -5.41 -31.03
C ASP A 68 0.77 -5.60 -31.99
N GLN A 69 -0.43 -5.83 -31.45
CA GLN A 69 -1.67 -5.81 -32.23
C GLN A 69 -2.62 -4.74 -31.70
N PRO A 70 -3.07 -3.80 -32.56
CA PRO A 70 -4.08 -2.84 -32.18
C PRO A 70 -5.36 -3.53 -31.71
N ASN A 71 -5.95 -3.00 -30.64
CA ASN A 71 -7.20 -3.51 -30.11
C ASN A 71 -8.27 -3.44 -31.21
N PRO A 72 -8.85 -4.58 -31.65
CA PRO A 72 -9.79 -4.61 -32.76
C PRO A 72 -11.03 -3.75 -32.53
N ASN A 73 -11.41 -3.54 -31.26
CA ASN A 73 -12.52 -2.66 -30.90
C ASN A 73 -12.20 -1.18 -31.21
N LEU A 74 -10.97 -0.73 -31.00
CA LEU A 74 -10.56 0.64 -31.33
C LEU A 74 -10.51 0.86 -32.85
N ILE A 75 -10.07 -0.16 -33.61
CA ILE A 75 -10.09 -0.12 -35.08
C ILE A 75 -11.53 0.01 -35.59
N GLN A 76 -12.46 -0.75 -35.00
CA GLN A 76 -13.88 -0.68 -35.37
C GLN A 76 -14.46 0.72 -35.12
N ILE A 77 -14.25 1.29 -33.93
CA ILE A 77 -14.74 2.63 -33.58
C ILE A 77 -14.16 3.71 -34.53
N PHE A 78 -12.89 3.59 -34.90
CA PHE A 78 -12.28 4.48 -35.87
C PHE A 78 -12.91 4.37 -37.27
N ASN A 79 -13.18 3.15 -37.74
CA ASN A 79 -13.84 2.89 -39.03
C ASN A 79 -15.31 3.34 -39.05
N GLU A 80 -15.97 3.38 -37.89
CA GLU A 80 -17.31 3.96 -37.73
C GLU A 80 -17.30 5.50 -37.80
N GLY A 81 -16.10 6.11 -37.84
CA GLY A 81 -15.91 7.55 -38.01
C GLY A 81 -15.77 8.31 -36.69
N PHE A 82 -15.25 7.67 -35.63
CA PHE A 82 -15.02 8.31 -34.34
C PHE A 82 -13.54 8.34 -33.93
N HIS A 83 -13.14 9.38 -33.22
CA HIS A 83 -11.79 9.53 -32.69
C HIS A 83 -11.56 8.57 -31.50
N VAL A 84 -10.40 7.92 -31.49
CA VAL A 84 -9.96 7.01 -30.41
C VAL A 84 -8.75 7.54 -29.63
N CYS A 85 -8.25 8.72 -30.00
CA CYS A 85 -7.17 9.41 -29.29
C CYS A 85 -7.68 10.09 -28.00
N HIS A 86 -6.77 10.39 -27.08
CA HIS A 86 -7.12 10.99 -25.78
C HIS A 86 -7.69 12.41 -25.89
N LEU A 87 -7.40 13.12 -26.99
CA LEU A 87 -7.81 14.52 -27.18
C LEU A 87 -9.27 14.65 -27.60
N HIS A 88 -9.78 13.71 -28.41
CA HIS A 88 -11.09 13.81 -29.06
C HIS A 88 -11.93 12.54 -28.87
N TYR A 89 -11.72 11.79 -27.79
CA TYR A 89 -12.30 10.46 -27.64
C TYR A 89 -13.83 10.45 -27.85
N ALA A 90 -14.28 9.58 -28.76
CA ALA A 90 -15.68 9.40 -29.17
C ALA A 90 -16.34 10.61 -29.87
N GLU A 91 -15.56 11.62 -30.28
CA GLU A 91 -16.03 12.66 -31.19
C GLU A 91 -16.03 12.15 -32.64
N ARG A 92 -16.92 12.71 -33.48
CA ARG A 92 -17.04 12.31 -34.89
C ARG A 92 -15.92 12.93 -35.72
N LEU A 93 -15.29 12.16 -36.61
CA LEU A 93 -14.31 12.66 -37.57
C LEU A 93 -14.99 13.63 -38.55
N ALA A 94 -14.27 14.70 -38.90
CA ALA A 94 -14.67 15.58 -39.99
C ALA A 94 -14.68 14.80 -41.31
N GLU A 95 -15.59 15.16 -42.22
CA GLU A 95 -15.75 14.46 -43.49
C GLU A 95 -14.46 14.51 -44.33
N GLY A 96 -13.82 13.36 -44.52
CA GLY A 96 -12.62 13.20 -45.34
C GLY A 96 -11.29 13.43 -44.62
N GLU A 97 -11.29 13.70 -43.31
CA GLU A 97 -10.06 13.87 -42.53
C GLU A 97 -9.69 12.60 -41.77
N SER A 98 -8.39 12.32 -41.61
CA SER A 98 -7.86 11.27 -40.74
C SER A 98 -7.03 11.89 -39.62
N CYS A 99 -7.20 11.38 -38.41
CA CYS A 99 -6.48 11.89 -37.24
C CYS A 99 -5.15 11.16 -37.08
N LEU A 100 -4.04 11.90 -37.17
CA LEU A 100 -2.68 11.35 -37.04
C LEU A 100 -2.47 10.62 -35.71
N ASP A 101 -3.00 11.18 -34.62
CA ASP A 101 -2.90 10.58 -33.28
C ASP A 101 -3.68 9.25 -33.17
N CYS A 102 -4.82 9.13 -33.87
CA CYS A 102 -5.58 7.88 -33.92
C CYS A 102 -4.82 6.81 -34.71
N LEU A 103 -4.16 7.20 -35.81
CA LEU A 103 -3.35 6.28 -36.61
C LEU A 103 -2.11 5.81 -35.85
N GLU A 104 -1.42 6.70 -35.13
CA GLU A 104 -0.29 6.31 -34.28
C GLU A 104 -0.72 5.37 -33.15
N LEU A 105 -1.91 5.57 -32.57
CA LEU A 105 -2.45 4.66 -31.55
C LEU A 105 -2.82 3.28 -32.11
N LEU A 106 -3.26 3.21 -33.37
CA LEU A 106 -3.77 1.98 -34.02
C LEU A 106 -2.72 1.20 -34.82
N TYR A 107 -1.59 1.80 -35.19
CA TYR A 107 -0.63 1.15 -36.12
C TYR A 107 0.83 1.24 -35.68
N ARG A 108 1.07 1.46 -34.38
CA ARG A 108 2.40 1.48 -33.77
C ARG A 108 2.85 0.11 -33.29
#